data_AF-A0AAV5E8C4-F1
#
_entry.id   AF-A0AAV5E8C4-F1
#
_cell.length_a   1.000
_cell.length_b   1.000
_cell.length_c   1.000
_cell.angle_alpha   90.00
_cell.angle_beta   90.00
_cell.angle_gamma   90.00
#
_symmetry.space_group_name_H-M   'P 1'
#
loop_
_entity.id
_entity.type
_entity.pdbx_description
1 polymer ?
#
loop_
_entity_poly.entity_id
_entity_poly.type
_entity_poly.pdbx_seq_one_letter_code
_entity_poly.pdbx_strand_id
1 'polypeptide(L)'
;MEVVKELMDGKLVRVGAICNFCKTRLSASSNGGTGHLRRHILSCKKKAVGGSSSSQFHLHFDSAGNVQHFVYKPMVARTELVRLIARLDLPLNIGEQPAWGDYIRTSFCPDYIQVSR
;
A
#
# COMPACT_ATOMS: atom_id res chain seq x y z
N MET A 1 -12.98 8.60 -17.80
CA MET A 1 -13.80 9.56 -17.06
C MET A 1 -15.12 9.61 -17.77
N GLU A 2 -16.20 9.41 -17.04
CA GLU A 2 -17.56 9.51 -17.55
C GLU A 2 -18.10 10.90 -17.24
N VAL A 3 -18.67 11.59 -18.22
CA VAL A 3 -19.16 12.97 -18.05
C VAL A 3 -20.60 12.94 -17.62
N VAL A 4 -20.91 13.65 -16.53
CA VAL A 4 -22.27 13.87 -16.05
C VAL A 4 -22.81 15.16 -16.66
N LYS A 5 -23.93 15.04 -17.38
CA LYS A 5 -24.65 16.16 -17.98
C LYS A 5 -26.00 16.32 -17.29
N GLU A 6 -26.36 17.55 -16.95
CA GLU A 6 -27.67 17.90 -16.40
C GLU A 6 -28.34 18.95 -17.31
N LEU A 7 -29.67 18.92 -17.37
CA LEU A 7 -30.47 19.91 -18.10
C LEU A 7 -30.63 21.14 -17.21
N MET A 8 -30.02 22.25 -17.62
CA MET A 8 -30.23 23.56 -17.02
C MET A 8 -30.66 24.54 -18.11
N ASP A 9 -31.79 25.21 -17.88
CA ASP A 9 -32.32 26.27 -18.74
C ASP A 9 -32.47 25.83 -20.22
N GLY A 10 -33.03 24.63 -20.43
CA GLY A 10 -33.25 24.03 -21.75
C GLY A 10 -32.00 23.52 -22.48
N LYS A 11 -30.81 23.60 -21.86
CA LYS A 11 -29.53 23.14 -22.44
C LYS A 11 -28.87 22.06 -21.59
N LEU A 12 -28.25 21.08 -22.25
CA LEU A 12 -27.45 20.04 -21.60
C LEU A 12 -26.09 20.60 -21.19
N VAL A 13 -25.90 20.86 -19.90
CA VAL A 13 -24.66 21.41 -19.34
C VAL A 13 -23.84 20.29 -18.70
N ARG A 14 -22.52 20.29 -18.94
CA ARG A 14 -21.59 19.41 -18.23
C ARG A 14 -21.42 19.93 -16.80
N VAL A 15 -21.81 19.14 -15.81
CA VAL A 15 -21.77 19.51 -14.39
C VAL A 15 -20.70 18.75 -13.62
N GLY A 16 -20.30 17.58 -14.09
CA GLY A 16 -19.38 16.70 -13.38
C GLY A 16 -18.71 15.66 -14.25
N ALA A 17 -17.72 14.99 -13.65
CA ALA A 17 -17.03 13.84 -14.24
C ALA A 17 -16.81 12.78 -13.16
N ILE A 18 -17.08 11.51 -13.48
CA ILE A 18 -16.83 10.36 -12.60
C ILE A 18 -15.53 9.68 -13.06
N CYS A 19 -14.63 9.44 -12.11
CA CYS A 19 -13.39 8.71 -12.39
C CYS A 19 -13.65 7.21 -12.56
N ASN A 20 -13.14 6.60 -13.63
CA ASN A 20 -13.38 5.17 -13.90
C ASN A 20 -12.63 4.25 -12.91
N PHE A 21 -11.54 4.75 -12.30
CA PHE A 21 -10.68 4.00 -11.37
C PHE A 21 -11.20 4.05 -9.93
N CYS A 22 -11.37 5.25 -9.36
CA CYS A 22 -11.79 5.39 -7.96
C CYS A 22 -13.28 5.69 -7.76
N LYS A 23 -14.06 5.79 -8.86
CA LYS A 23 -15.50 6.10 -8.87
C LYS A 23 -15.90 7.42 -8.20
N THR A 24 -14.93 8.28 -7.85
CA THR A 24 -15.20 9.60 -7.26
C THR A 24 -15.79 10.54 -8.31
N ARG A 25 -16.86 11.27 -7.92
CA ARG A 25 -17.44 12.36 -8.71
C ARG A 25 -16.65 13.65 -8.49
N LEU A 26 -16.20 14.26 -9.57
CA LEU A 26 -15.46 15.52 -9.61
C LEU A 26 -16.29 16.57 -10.32
N SER A 27 -16.12 17.83 -9.94
CA SER A 27 -16.75 18.96 -10.63
C SER A 27 -16.16 19.09 -12.03
N ALA A 28 -16.99 19.37 -13.02
CA ALA A 28 -16.56 19.57 -14.41
C ALA A 28 -17.45 20.62 -15.09
N SER A 29 -17.60 21.78 -14.44
CA SER A 29 -18.35 22.90 -15.02
C SER A 29 -17.66 23.40 -16.27
N SER A 30 -18.42 23.90 -17.24
CA SER A 30 -17.88 24.47 -18.48
C SER A 30 -17.04 25.73 -18.27
N ASN A 31 -17.22 26.42 -17.13
CA ASN A 31 -16.45 27.62 -16.75
C ASN A 31 -15.14 27.29 -16.01
N GLY A 32 -15.03 26.10 -15.43
CA GLY A 32 -13.84 25.65 -14.71
C GLY A 32 -12.98 24.79 -15.61
N GLY A 33 -11.74 25.21 -15.88
CA GLY A 33 -10.81 24.44 -16.72
C GLY A 33 -10.64 22.97 -16.28
N THR A 34 -10.13 22.12 -17.18
CA THR A 34 -10.03 20.66 -16.95
C THR A 34 -8.76 20.21 -16.20
N GLY A 35 -8.01 21.15 -15.64
CA GLY A 35 -6.69 20.90 -15.05
C GLY A 35 -6.72 19.95 -13.84
N HIS A 36 -7.69 20.10 -12.94
CA HIS A 36 -7.83 19.21 -11.77
C HIS A 36 -8.25 17.80 -12.17
N LEU A 37 -9.09 17.65 -13.20
CA LEU A 37 -9.48 16.35 -13.75
C LEU A 37 -8.26 15.60 -14.32
N ARG A 38 -7.41 16.31 -15.07
CA ARG A 38 -6.16 15.75 -15.62
C ARG A 38 -5.21 15.30 -14.51
N ARG A 39 -5.00 16.17 -13.50
CA ARG A 39 -4.17 15.83 -12.32
C ARG A 39 -4.73 14.63 -11.55
N HIS A 40 -6.05 14.55 -11.42
CA HIS A 40 -6.71 13.42 -10.79
C HIS A 40 -6.47 12.11 -11.55
N ILE A 41 -6.66 12.07 -12.88
CA ILE A 41 -6.44 10.83 -13.65
C ILE A 41 -5.00 10.35 -13.50
N LEU A 42 -4.03 11.26 -13.58
CA LEU A 42 -2.60 10.90 -13.47
C LEU A 42 -2.27 10.30 -12.09
N SER A 43 -2.74 10.91 -11.01
CA SER A 43 -2.50 10.39 -9.65
C SER A 43 -3.32 9.13 -9.36
N CYS A 44 -4.57 9.08 -9.81
CA CYS A 44 -5.48 7.96 -9.61
C CYS A 44 -5.01 6.71 -10.37
N LYS A 45 -4.53 6.86 -11.61
CA LYS A 45 -3.94 5.76 -12.38
C LYS A 45 -2.68 5.22 -11.72
N LYS A 46 -1.80 6.10 -11.20
CA LYS A 46 -0.61 5.67 -10.43
C LYS A 46 -1.00 4.87 -9.18
N LYS A 47 -2.04 5.28 -8.46
CA LYS A 47 -2.55 4.55 -7.29
C LYS A 47 -3.23 3.22 -7.67
N ALA A 48 -3.99 3.20 -8.76
CA ALA A 48 -4.67 1.99 -9.23
C ALA A 48 -3.68 0.93 -9.74
N VAL A 49 -2.63 1.35 -10.45
CA VAL A 49 -1.59 0.44 -10.95
C VAL A 49 -0.59 0.09 -9.84
N GLY A 50 -0.09 1.08 -9.10
CA GLY A 50 0.88 0.89 -8.01
C GLY A 50 0.31 0.25 -6.75
N GLY A 51 -1.02 0.16 -6.61
CA GLY A 51 -1.67 -0.58 -5.53
C GLY A 51 -1.72 -2.09 -5.73
N SER A 52 -1.28 -2.59 -6.91
CA SER A 52 -1.38 -4.02 -7.26
C SER A 52 -0.06 -4.70 -7.61
N SER A 53 1.06 -3.96 -7.70
CA SER A 53 2.29 -4.50 -8.29
C SER A 53 3.52 -4.59 -7.38
N SER A 54 3.45 -4.33 -6.06
CA SER A 54 4.66 -4.47 -5.22
C SER A 54 4.48 -4.54 -3.69
N SER A 55 3.38 -5.08 -3.16
CA SER A 55 3.42 -5.64 -1.80
C SER A 55 2.24 -6.57 -1.56
N GLN A 56 2.37 -7.81 -2.02
CA GLN A 56 1.55 -8.86 -1.46
C GLN A 56 2.17 -9.20 -0.09
N PHE A 57 1.67 -8.60 0.99
CA PHE A 57 1.83 -9.26 2.29
C PHE A 57 1.14 -10.61 2.13
N HIS A 58 1.88 -11.69 2.37
CA HIS A 58 1.38 -13.05 2.33
C HIS A 58 0.05 -13.10 3.10
N LEU A 59 -1.08 -13.18 2.38
CA LEU A 59 -2.41 -13.15 3.00
C LEU A 59 -2.56 -14.47 3.73
N HIS A 60 -2.44 -14.42 5.05
CA HIS A 60 -2.73 -15.58 5.88
C HIS A 60 -4.25 -15.66 6.03
N PHE A 61 -4.82 -16.83 5.78
CA PHE A 61 -6.25 -17.06 5.99
C PHE A 61 -6.43 -17.91 7.24
N ASP A 62 -7.41 -17.57 8.07
CA ASP A 62 -7.80 -18.43 9.17
C ASP A 62 -8.58 -19.66 8.69
N SER A 63 -8.85 -20.58 9.61
CA SER A 63 -9.64 -21.79 9.33
C SER A 63 -11.09 -21.49 8.92
N ALA A 64 -11.58 -20.25 9.11
CA ALA A 64 -12.88 -19.76 8.67
C ALA A 64 -12.80 -18.97 7.34
N GLY A 65 -11.61 -18.85 6.74
CA GLY A 65 -11.39 -18.15 5.47
C GLY A 65 -11.26 -16.63 5.58
N ASN A 66 -11.16 -16.06 6.79
CA ASN A 66 -10.92 -14.63 6.96
C ASN A 66 -9.45 -14.30 6.74
N VAL A 67 -9.19 -13.13 6.15
CA VAL A 67 -7.84 -12.59 6.00
C VAL A 67 -7.31 -12.18 7.38
N GLN A 68 -6.29 -12.88 7.87
CA GLN A 68 -5.51 -12.48 9.03
C GLN A 68 -4.30 -11.64 8.59
N HIS A 69 -4.17 -10.46 9.19
CA HIS A 69 -2.96 -9.66 9.08
C HIS A 69 -1.86 -10.26 9.98
N PHE A 70 -0.60 -10.18 9.55
CA PHE A 70 0.52 -10.49 10.44
C PHE A 70 0.52 -9.50 11.62
N VAL A 71 0.23 -9.99 12.83
CA VAL A 71 0.33 -9.17 14.05
C VAL A 71 1.71 -9.40 14.66
N TYR A 72 2.57 -8.40 14.58
CA TYR A 72 3.88 -8.45 15.22
C TYR A 72 3.73 -8.58 16.74
N LYS A 73 4.21 -9.69 17.30
CA LYS A 73 4.25 -9.95 18.75
C LYS A 73 5.71 -9.95 19.23
N PRO A 74 6.19 -8.88 19.90
CA PRO A 74 7.61 -8.70 20.18
C PRO A 74 8.21 -9.78 21.08
N MET A 75 7.44 -10.28 22.05
CA MET A 75 7.90 -11.36 22.94
C MET A 75 8.10 -12.68 22.17
N VAL A 76 7.18 -13.01 21.26
CA VAL A 76 7.27 -14.22 20.43
C VAL A 76 8.49 -14.13 19.50
N ALA A 77 8.66 -12.99 18.81
CA ALA A 77 9.81 -12.77 17.95
C ALA A 77 11.14 -12.89 18.72
N ARG A 78 11.23 -12.31 19.93
CA ARG A 78 12.41 -12.42 20.80
C ARG A 78 12.67 -13.87 21.22
N THR A 79 11.66 -14.60 21.66
CA THR A 79 11.80 -16.00 22.09
C THR A 79 12.26 -16.89 20.95
N GLU A 80 11.67 -16.74 19.77
CA GLU A 80 12.06 -17.53 18.60
C GLU A 80 13.48 -17.17 18.11
N LEU A 81 13.88 -15.90 18.17
CA LEU A 81 15.25 -15.50 17.86
C LEU A 81 16.27 -16.14 18.83
N VAL A 82 15.99 -16.14 20.13
CA VAL A 82 16.85 -16.78 21.12
C VAL A 82 16.94 -18.30 20.88
N ARG A 83 15.82 -18.94 20.53
CA ARG A 83 15.80 -20.37 20.17
C ARG A 83 16.62 -20.65 18.93
N LEU A 84 16.52 -19.80 17.90
CA LEU A 84 17.32 -19.92 16.68
C LEU A 84 18.81 -19.82 16.99
N ILE A 85 19.20 -18.81 17.78
CA ILE A 85 20.58 -18.60 18.20
C ILE A 85 21.12 -19.84 18.92
N ALA A 86 20.39 -20.35 19.90
CA ALA A 86 20.81 -21.53 20.66
C ALA A 86 20.88 -22.81 19.82
N ARG A 87 19.96 -22.99 18.86
CA ARG A 87 19.91 -24.20 18.01
C ARG A 87 21.03 -24.27 16.99
N LEU A 88 21.48 -23.12 16.50
CA LEU A 88 22.48 -23.02 15.44
C LEU A 88 23.85 -22.53 15.96
N ASP A 89 23.97 -22.35 17.28
CA ASP A 89 25.14 -21.79 17.95
C ASP A 89 25.61 -20.47 17.33
N LEU A 90 24.64 -19.57 17.08
CA LEU A 90 24.90 -18.28 16.46
C LEU A 90 25.43 -17.27 17.50
N PRO A 91 26.18 -16.25 17.06
CA PRO A 91 26.59 -15.20 17.96
C PRO A 91 25.39 -14.39 18.46
N LEU A 92 25.40 -14.00 19.74
CA LEU A 92 24.30 -13.21 20.35
C LEU A 92 24.11 -11.84 19.67
N ASN A 93 25.17 -11.29 19.09
CA ASN A 93 25.15 -10.04 18.34
C ASN A 93 24.87 -10.22 16.83
N ILE A 94 24.30 -11.35 16.41
CA ILE A 94 23.96 -11.59 15.00
C ILE A 94 23.12 -10.44 14.40
N GLY A 95 22.25 -9.82 15.20
CA GLY A 95 21.41 -8.69 14.77
C GLY A 95 22.17 -7.41 14.43
N GLU A 96 23.43 -7.29 14.85
CA GLU A 96 24.30 -6.13 14.57
C GLU A 96 25.12 -6.33 13.30
N GLN A 97 25.23 -7.57 12.81
CA GLN A 97 26.02 -7.90 11.63
C GLN A 97 25.36 -7.32 10.37
N PRO A 98 26.13 -6.76 9.42
CA PRO A 98 25.57 -6.23 8.17
C PRO A 98 24.74 -7.25 7.39
N ALA A 99 25.18 -8.51 7.38
CA ALA A 99 24.49 -9.62 6.72
C ALA A 99 23.07 -9.86 7.27
N TRP A 100 22.84 -9.60 8.56
CA TRP A 100 21.51 -9.66 9.15
C TRP A 100 20.59 -8.57 8.58
N GLY A 101 21.10 -7.34 8.48
CA GLY A 101 20.36 -6.23 7.89
C GLY A 101 19.98 -6.49 6.43
N ASP A 102 20.90 -7.05 5.64
CA ASP A 102 20.63 -7.41 4.25
C ASP A 102 19.60 -8.55 4.14
N TYR A 103 19.74 -9.59 4.97
CA TYR A 103 18.77 -10.68 5.04
C TYR A 103 17.36 -10.15 5.34
N ILE A 104 17.20 -9.35 6.40
CA ILE A 104 15.89 -8.79 6.78
C ILE A 104 15.32 -7.90 5.67
N ARG A 105 16.15 -7.03 5.08
CA ARG A 105 15.71 -6.09 4.05
C ARG A 105 15.27 -6.79 2.77
N THR A 106 16.02 -7.80 2.33
CA THR A 106 15.73 -8.52 1.09
C THR A 106 14.57 -9.49 1.23
N SER A 107 14.38 -10.12 2.39
CA SER A 107 13.44 -11.24 2.54
C SER A 107 12.16 -10.95 3.34
N PHE A 108 12.16 -9.98 4.27
CA PHE A 108 10.99 -9.73 5.14
C PHE A 108 10.48 -8.29 5.11
N CYS A 109 11.38 -7.32 5.24
CA CYS A 109 11.03 -5.91 5.48
C CYS A 109 11.95 -4.98 4.68
N PRO A 110 11.58 -4.61 3.44
CA PRO A 110 12.39 -3.74 2.58
C PRO A 110 12.73 -2.38 3.19
N ASP A 111 11.88 -1.88 4.10
CA ASP A 111 12.08 -0.61 4.79
C ASP A 111 12.90 -0.75 6.08
N TYR A 112 13.49 -1.92 6.35
CA TYR A 112 14.31 -2.13 7.54
C TYR A 112 15.55 -1.24 7.54
N ILE A 113 15.65 -0.44 8.59
CA ILE A 113 16.81 0.40 8.92
C ILE A 113 17.40 -0.14 10.22
N GLN A 114 18.68 -0.51 10.17
CA GLN A 114 19.42 -0.91 11.37
C GLN A 114 19.61 0.33 12.26
N VAL A 115 19.08 0.27 13.48
CA VAL A 115 19.32 1.31 14.48
C VAL A 115 20.58 0.97 15.26
N SER A 116 21.50 1.93 15.36
CA SER A 116 22.61 1.82 16.31
C SER A 116 22.04 1.95 17.73
N ARG A 117 22.54 1.13 18.65
CA ARG A 117 22.25 1.29 20.07
C ARG A 117 23.00 2.48 20.66
#